data_AF-A0A956UDF9-F1
#
_entry.id   AF-A0A956UDF9-F1
#
_cell.length_a   1.000
_cell.length_b   1.000
_cell.length_c   1.000
_cell.angle_alpha   90.00
_cell.angle_beta   90.00
_cell.angle_gamma   90.00
#
_symmetry.space_group_name_H-M   'P 1'
#
loop_
_entity.id
_entity.type
_entity.pdbx_description
1 polymer ?
#
loop_
_entity_poly.entity_id
_entity_poly.type
_entity_poly.pdbx_seq_one_letter_code
_entity_poly.pdbx_strand_id
1 'polypeptide(L)'
;EVRFPVSTIDEGKANFQCAVVAEKFTDASQFSLPVYVPAAIESYATYGQVDKGAIAQKLDIPRSVFTQIGGLTISNSSTAVQALTDAYFEIRDYQFGCSEQLSSRIIAMVSLHDVLRAFGKMDALAQSQYRSKIQQDLDELVNRQNGDGSFGLWTRDEGRQQRYPYMSIQVARALSLARENDYKVADDKLELSRRYLKNIRQHIPADYPERLKRSIEARALNVRYLMKDVDSRAAADLIKRALADRIKKMPKGSNYANSLKKIPVDFVKEDLSLDSAGWLLPIVSKDTKLEDETAVLKKVINSSINETPSTASCNDRGFGIFDYCVFFSPRRTDAILMEALMETEPENPLIAKLA
;
A
#
# COMPACT_ATOMS: atom_id res chain seq x y z
N GLU A 1 34.17 -18.13 -34.39
CA GLU A 1 34.03 -16.90 -33.59
C GLU A 1 35.35 -16.13 -33.68
N VAL A 2 35.32 -14.86 -34.08
CA VAL A 2 36.50 -13.98 -34.11
C VAL A 2 36.29 -12.91 -33.04
N ARG A 3 37.22 -12.78 -32.11
CA ARG A 3 37.11 -11.86 -30.96
C ARG A 3 37.99 -10.65 -31.17
N PHE A 4 37.41 -9.46 -31.00
CA PHE A 4 38.13 -8.19 -31.06
C PHE A 4 38.13 -7.55 -29.66
N PRO A 5 39.30 -7.29 -29.05
CA PRO A 5 39.36 -6.52 -27.83
C PRO A 5 39.04 -5.05 -28.16
N VAL A 6 38.04 -4.49 -27.49
CA VAL A 6 37.63 -3.08 -27.65
C VAL A 6 37.45 -2.44 -26.28
N SER A 7 37.77 -1.16 -26.17
CA SER A 7 37.49 -0.32 -25.01
C SER A 7 36.80 0.97 -25.45
N THR A 8 35.99 1.54 -24.57
CA THR A 8 35.26 2.79 -24.81
C THR A 8 36.08 3.98 -24.31
N ILE A 9 36.13 5.05 -25.10
CA ILE A 9 36.84 6.30 -24.74
C ILE A 9 35.88 7.30 -24.08
N ASP A 10 34.64 7.36 -24.55
CA ASP A 10 33.64 8.36 -24.15
C ASP A 10 32.20 7.80 -24.26
N GLU A 11 31.22 8.47 -23.67
CA GLU A 11 29.80 8.12 -23.81
C GLU A 11 29.20 8.43 -25.18
N GLY A 12 28.07 7.79 -25.50
CA GLY A 12 27.30 8.07 -26.70
C GLY A 12 27.01 6.83 -27.54
N LYS A 13 26.95 6.98 -28.86
CA LYS A 13 26.62 5.88 -29.78
C LYS A 13 27.87 5.43 -30.55
N ALA A 14 28.44 4.30 -30.17
CA ALA A 14 29.55 3.68 -30.87
C ALA A 14 29.04 2.90 -32.08
N ASN A 15 29.56 3.19 -33.27
CA ASN A 15 29.21 2.50 -34.51
C ASN A 15 30.34 1.53 -34.89
N PHE A 16 29.98 0.29 -35.20
CA PHE A 16 30.89 -0.77 -35.57
C PHE A 16 30.57 -1.27 -36.97
N GLN A 17 31.62 -1.56 -37.74
CA GLN A 17 31.51 -2.26 -39.00
C GLN A 17 32.50 -3.42 -38.99
N CYS A 18 31.99 -4.63 -39.21
CA CYS A 18 32.81 -5.81 -39.39
C CYS A 18 32.73 -6.20 -40.86
N ALA A 19 33.87 -6.27 -41.53
CA ALA A 19 33.97 -6.74 -42.91
C ALA A 19 34.88 -7.96 -42.98
N VAL A 20 34.49 -8.94 -43.79
CA VAL A 20 35.27 -10.16 -44.07
C VAL A 20 35.49 -10.23 -45.58
N VAL A 21 36.73 -10.49 -45.97
CA VAL A 21 37.13 -10.69 -47.36
C VAL A 21 37.81 -12.05 -47.48
N ALA A 22 37.32 -12.89 -48.38
CA ALA A 22 37.88 -14.20 -48.70
C ALA A 22 37.91 -14.39 -50.22
N GLU A 23 39.05 -14.10 -50.84
CA GLU A 23 39.29 -14.10 -52.30
C GLU A 23 38.21 -13.35 -53.10
N LYS A 24 37.16 -14.04 -53.54
CA LYS A 24 36.05 -13.49 -54.35
C LYS A 24 34.81 -13.13 -53.55
N PHE A 25 34.79 -13.45 -52.25
CA PHE A 25 33.64 -13.23 -51.38
C PHE A 25 33.92 -12.09 -50.41
N THR A 26 32.97 -11.17 -50.30
CA THR A 26 33.02 -10.05 -49.38
C THR A 26 31.67 -9.96 -48.67
N ASP A 27 31.72 -9.81 -47.35
CA ASP A 27 30.53 -9.54 -46.54
C ASP A 27 30.86 -8.47 -45.50
N ALA A 28 29.88 -7.64 -45.16
CA ALA A 28 30.03 -6.63 -44.13
C ALA A 28 28.73 -6.42 -43.34
N SER A 29 28.87 -6.28 -42.03
CA SER A 29 27.77 -5.98 -41.12
C SER A 29 28.08 -4.74 -40.31
N GLN A 30 27.08 -3.87 -40.14
CA GLN A 30 27.17 -2.67 -39.33
C GLN A 30 26.17 -2.74 -38.18
N PHE A 31 26.61 -2.37 -36.99
CA PHE A 31 25.76 -2.28 -35.80
C PHE A 31 26.23 -1.13 -34.92
N SER A 32 25.40 -0.74 -33.97
CA SER A 32 25.73 0.31 -33.02
C SER A 32 25.45 -0.13 -31.59
N LEU A 33 26.33 0.23 -30.67
CA LEU A 33 26.15 -0.01 -29.25
C LEU A 33 26.08 1.33 -28.51
N PRO A 34 25.09 1.53 -27.63
CA PRO A 34 25.11 2.67 -26.72
C PRO A 34 26.19 2.44 -25.66
N VAL A 35 27.05 3.44 -25.48
CA VAL A 35 28.04 3.52 -24.41
C VAL A 35 27.48 4.44 -23.35
N TYR A 36 27.16 3.87 -22.19
CA TYR A 36 26.66 4.62 -21.04
C TYR A 36 27.82 4.94 -20.10
N VAL A 37 27.77 6.12 -19.49
CA VAL A 37 28.62 6.39 -18.32
C VAL A 37 28.14 5.47 -17.18
N PRO A 38 29.03 4.71 -16.53
CA PRO A 38 28.68 3.94 -15.35
C PRO A 38 28.48 4.87 -14.16
N ALA A 39 27.39 5.63 -14.18
CA ALA A 39 26.98 6.54 -13.13
C ALA A 39 25.73 5.99 -12.44
N ALA A 40 25.72 5.99 -11.11
CA ALA A 40 24.50 5.81 -10.34
C ALA A 40 23.76 7.16 -10.35
N ILE A 41 22.54 7.18 -10.88
CA ILE A 41 21.67 8.36 -10.78
C ILE A 41 20.93 8.26 -9.46
N GLU A 42 21.09 9.29 -8.62
CA GLU A 42 20.33 9.43 -7.39
C GLU A 42 19.38 10.61 -7.56
N SER A 43 18.08 10.38 -7.38
CA SER A 43 17.04 11.40 -7.51
C SER A 43 16.42 11.69 -6.15
N TYR A 44 16.36 12.96 -5.80
CA TYR A 44 15.71 13.46 -4.59
C TYR A 44 14.58 14.40 -5.00
N ALA A 45 13.36 14.08 -4.61
CA ALA A 45 12.22 14.97 -4.78
C ALA A 45 11.86 15.59 -3.43
N THR A 46 11.72 16.92 -3.39
CA THR A 46 11.10 17.59 -2.24
C THR A 46 9.81 18.25 -2.66
N TYR A 47 8.79 18.13 -1.81
CA TYR A 47 7.47 18.72 -2.02
C TYR A 47 7.21 19.77 -0.95
N GLY A 48 6.43 20.78 -1.31
CA GLY A 48 6.04 21.85 -0.41
C GLY A 48 4.90 22.68 -0.98
N GLN A 49 4.29 23.47 -0.11
CA GLN A 49 3.21 24.38 -0.45
C GLN A 49 3.66 25.81 -0.17
N VAL A 50 3.46 26.71 -1.13
CA VAL A 50 3.75 28.14 -0.99
C VAL A 50 2.44 28.89 -0.80
N ASP A 51 2.02 29.08 0.46
CA ASP A 51 0.77 29.79 0.77
C ASP A 51 0.95 31.31 0.86
N LYS A 52 2.09 31.77 1.40
CA LYS A 52 2.43 33.18 1.55
C LYS A 52 3.94 33.40 1.44
N GLY A 53 4.34 34.39 0.65
CA GLY A 53 5.74 34.83 0.54
C GLY A 53 6.62 33.89 -0.29
N ALA A 54 7.91 33.87 0.02
CA ALA A 54 8.91 33.05 -0.66
C ALA A 54 9.45 31.96 0.30
N ILE A 55 9.69 30.77 -0.24
CA ILE A 55 10.28 29.65 0.50
C ILE A 55 11.69 29.40 -0.05
N ALA A 56 12.66 29.23 0.84
CA ALA A 56 14.03 28.84 0.49
C ALA A 56 14.20 27.33 0.75
N GLN A 57 14.40 26.55 -0.31
CA GLN A 57 14.67 25.12 -0.23
C GLN A 57 16.18 24.87 -0.37
N LYS A 58 16.82 24.32 0.67
CA LYS A 58 18.24 23.95 0.58
C LYS A 58 18.38 22.63 -0.16
N LEU A 59 19.19 22.61 -1.21
CA LEU A 59 19.57 21.40 -1.94
C LEU A 59 20.97 20.97 -1.48
N ASP A 60 21.12 19.71 -1.08
CA ASP A 60 22.44 19.13 -0.81
C ASP A 60 22.89 18.39 -2.07
N ILE A 61 23.93 18.91 -2.72
CA ILE A 61 24.45 18.33 -3.95
C ILE A 61 25.44 17.24 -3.55
N PRO A 62 25.28 15.99 -4.02
CA PRO A 62 26.21 14.91 -3.71
C PRO A 62 27.65 15.29 -4.04
N ARG A 63 28.62 14.81 -3.25
CA ARG A 63 30.04 15.02 -3.57
C ARG A 63 30.43 14.06 -4.70
N SER A 64 31.19 14.55 -5.68
CA SER A 64 31.65 13.78 -6.86
C SER A 64 30.57 13.48 -7.92
N VAL A 65 29.77 14.48 -8.30
CA VAL A 65 28.79 14.37 -9.41
C VAL A 65 29.49 14.53 -10.77
N PHE A 66 29.10 13.74 -11.75
CA PHE A 66 29.46 13.97 -13.15
C PHE A 66 28.67 15.18 -13.68
N THR A 67 29.31 16.30 -13.98
CA THR A 67 28.62 17.56 -14.36
C THR A 67 27.84 17.47 -15.68
N GLN A 68 28.17 16.47 -16.50
CA GLN A 68 27.47 16.16 -17.74
C GLN A 68 26.17 15.34 -17.54
N ILE A 69 25.89 14.82 -16.33
CA ILE A 69 24.74 13.95 -16.04
C ILE A 69 23.96 14.48 -14.84
N GLY A 70 22.66 14.74 -15.06
CA GLY A 70 21.72 15.17 -14.02
C GLY A 70 20.93 16.42 -14.42
N GLY A 71 20.12 16.94 -13.50
CA GLY A 71 19.34 18.15 -13.73
C GLY A 71 18.50 18.54 -12.51
N LEU A 72 18.01 19.78 -12.52
CA LEU A 72 17.02 20.26 -11.56
C LEU A 72 15.71 20.55 -12.30
N THR A 73 14.65 19.85 -11.94
CA THR A 73 13.30 20.12 -12.44
C THR A 73 12.49 20.79 -11.35
N ILE A 74 11.97 21.99 -11.61
CA ILE A 74 11.04 22.69 -10.73
C ILE A 74 9.67 22.68 -11.41
N SER A 75 8.70 22.04 -10.76
CA SER A 75 7.31 22.02 -11.20
C SER A 75 6.44 22.75 -10.18
N ASN A 76 5.62 23.69 -10.63
CA ASN A 76 4.62 24.36 -9.79
C ASN A 76 3.21 24.02 -10.27
N SER A 77 2.27 23.99 -9.34
CA SER A 77 0.85 23.85 -9.63
C SER A 77 0.04 24.59 -8.57
N SER A 78 -1.13 25.10 -8.96
CA SER A 78 -2.11 25.67 -8.03
C SER A 78 -2.90 24.59 -7.27
N THR A 79 -2.54 23.30 -7.43
CA THR A 79 -3.27 22.15 -6.89
C THR A 79 -2.31 21.16 -6.24
N ALA A 80 -2.68 20.59 -5.10
CA ALA A 80 -1.89 19.57 -4.38
C ALA A 80 -1.62 18.29 -5.22
N VAL A 81 -2.42 18.02 -6.26
CA VAL A 81 -2.33 16.83 -7.12
C VAL A 81 -1.00 16.71 -7.86
N GLN A 82 -0.29 17.82 -8.07
CA GLN A 82 1.03 17.78 -8.71
C GLN A 82 2.05 16.99 -7.87
N ALA A 83 1.96 17.06 -6.53
CA ALA A 83 2.85 16.30 -5.65
C ALA A 83 2.62 14.78 -5.73
N LEU A 84 1.43 14.35 -6.18
CA LEU A 84 1.07 12.94 -6.31
C LEU A 84 1.34 12.38 -7.71
N THR A 85 1.62 13.24 -8.69
CA THR A 85 1.73 12.83 -10.11
C THR A 85 3.00 11.99 -10.35
N ASP A 86 4.13 12.35 -9.74
CA ASP A 86 5.36 11.57 -9.88
C ASP A 86 5.24 10.21 -9.18
N ALA A 87 4.76 10.18 -7.93
CA ALA A 87 4.50 8.94 -7.19
C ALA A 87 3.55 8.00 -7.95
N TYR A 88 2.58 8.58 -8.65
CA TYR A 88 1.68 7.84 -9.52
C TYR A 88 2.40 7.20 -10.72
N PHE A 89 3.28 7.94 -11.41
CA PHE A 89 4.05 7.39 -12.54
C PHE A 89 5.03 6.31 -12.09
N GLU A 90 5.69 6.50 -10.95
CA GLU A 90 6.55 5.48 -10.33
C GLU A 90 5.79 4.18 -10.07
N ILE A 91 4.59 4.26 -9.48
CA ILE A 91 3.76 3.08 -9.21
C ILE A 91 3.28 2.43 -10.52
N ARG A 92 2.90 3.23 -11.52
CA ARG A 92 2.46 2.73 -12.83
C ARG A 92 3.55 1.92 -13.53
N ASP A 93 4.78 2.44 -13.53
CA ASP A 93 5.91 1.91 -14.29
C ASP A 93 6.76 0.90 -13.49
N TYR A 94 6.35 0.61 -12.24
CA TYR A 94 7.00 -0.37 -11.38
C TYR A 94 7.08 -1.75 -12.05
N GLN A 95 8.30 -2.23 -12.25
CA GLN A 95 8.61 -3.36 -13.14
C GLN A 95 8.23 -4.73 -12.58
N PHE A 96 8.05 -4.83 -11.27
CA PHE A 96 7.77 -6.10 -10.62
C PHE A 96 6.26 -6.41 -10.60
N GLY A 97 5.93 -7.70 -10.63
CA GLY A 97 4.57 -8.17 -10.90
C GLY A 97 4.09 -9.29 -9.98
N CYS A 98 4.59 -9.40 -8.74
CA CYS A 98 3.99 -10.32 -7.77
C CYS A 98 2.62 -9.79 -7.33
N SER A 99 1.77 -10.64 -6.77
CA SER A 99 0.37 -10.30 -6.45
C SER A 99 0.24 -9.16 -5.44
N GLU A 100 1.21 -9.01 -4.53
CA GLU A 100 1.33 -7.84 -3.65
C GLU A 100 1.50 -6.55 -4.45
N GLN A 101 2.39 -6.55 -5.44
CA GLN A 101 2.73 -5.36 -6.23
C GLN A 101 1.60 -5.01 -7.19
N LEU A 102 1.02 -6.02 -7.85
CA LEU A 102 -0.13 -5.83 -8.74
C LEU A 102 -1.33 -5.25 -7.97
N SER A 103 -1.66 -5.83 -6.81
CA SER A 103 -2.79 -5.33 -6.01
C SER A 103 -2.55 -3.93 -5.46
N SER A 104 -1.33 -3.62 -5.02
CA SER A 104 -0.97 -2.27 -4.56
C SER A 104 -1.01 -1.24 -5.69
N ARG A 105 -0.51 -1.59 -6.88
CA ARG A 105 -0.61 -0.75 -8.08
C ARG A 105 -2.06 -0.50 -8.46
N ILE A 106 -2.91 -1.53 -8.48
CA ILE A 106 -4.35 -1.37 -8.77
C ILE A 106 -4.99 -0.43 -7.75
N ILE A 107 -4.75 -0.62 -6.44
CA ILE A 107 -5.36 0.23 -5.41
C ILE A 107 -4.95 1.70 -5.59
N ALA A 108 -3.66 1.95 -5.76
CA ALA A 108 -3.13 3.30 -5.92
C ALA A 108 -3.63 3.96 -7.21
N MET A 109 -3.53 3.23 -8.33
CA MET A 109 -3.97 3.76 -9.62
C MET A 109 -5.47 4.05 -9.57
N VAL A 110 -6.32 3.06 -9.28
CA VAL A 110 -7.80 3.23 -9.31
C VAL A 110 -8.25 4.39 -8.41
N SER A 111 -7.66 4.52 -7.22
CA SER A 111 -8.00 5.61 -6.28
C SER A 111 -7.64 7.01 -6.81
N LEU A 112 -6.62 7.13 -7.68
CA LEU A 112 -6.17 8.40 -8.25
C LEU A 112 -6.81 8.76 -9.60
N HIS A 113 -7.50 7.81 -10.24
CA HIS A 113 -8.03 8.00 -11.61
C HIS A 113 -8.88 9.26 -11.73
N ASP A 114 -9.88 9.42 -10.85
CA ASP A 114 -10.85 10.50 -10.96
C ASP A 114 -10.23 11.86 -10.66
N VAL A 115 -9.26 11.90 -9.74
CA VAL A 115 -8.47 13.09 -9.45
C VAL A 115 -7.64 13.49 -10.67
N LEU A 116 -6.85 12.57 -11.22
CA LEU A 116 -6.02 12.85 -12.41
C LEU A 116 -6.87 13.30 -13.61
N ARG A 117 -8.06 12.72 -13.78
CA ARG A 117 -9.03 13.11 -14.81
C ARG A 117 -9.59 14.52 -14.55
N ALA A 118 -10.02 14.82 -13.33
CA ALA A 118 -10.59 16.11 -12.96
C ALA A 118 -9.59 17.27 -13.16
N PHE A 119 -8.30 17.02 -12.96
CA PHE A 119 -7.24 18.00 -13.17
C PHE A 119 -6.65 18.00 -14.60
N GLY A 120 -7.28 17.31 -15.55
CA GLY A 120 -6.91 17.33 -16.96
C GLY A 120 -5.53 16.73 -17.26
N LYS A 121 -5.01 15.86 -16.39
CA LYS A 121 -3.67 15.25 -16.51
C LYS A 121 -3.63 14.06 -17.47
N MET A 122 -4.77 13.62 -18.00
CA MET A 122 -4.88 12.46 -18.89
C MET A 122 -5.74 12.77 -20.12
N ASP A 123 -5.14 12.73 -21.31
CA ASP A 123 -5.88 12.74 -22.57
C ASP A 123 -6.63 11.41 -22.80
N ALA A 124 -7.40 11.32 -23.90
CA ALA A 124 -8.20 10.13 -24.19
C ALA A 124 -7.36 8.86 -24.40
N LEU A 125 -6.18 8.98 -25.01
CA LEU A 125 -5.29 7.85 -25.25
C LEU A 125 -4.69 7.34 -23.93
N ALA A 126 -4.21 8.26 -23.09
CA ALA A 126 -3.70 7.98 -21.75
C ALA A 126 -4.78 7.31 -20.89
N GLN A 127 -6.03 7.80 -20.92
CA GLN A 127 -7.16 7.17 -20.21
C GLN A 127 -7.43 5.74 -20.69
N SER A 128 -7.36 5.48 -22.01
CA SER A 128 -7.56 4.13 -22.55
C SER A 128 -6.44 3.18 -22.15
N GLN A 129 -5.18 3.61 -22.28
CA GLN A 129 -4.01 2.82 -21.88
C GLN A 129 -4.03 2.53 -20.37
N TYR A 130 -4.42 3.52 -19.59
CA TYR A 130 -4.60 3.42 -18.15
C TYR A 130 -5.61 2.33 -17.78
N ARG A 131 -6.83 2.37 -18.35
CA ARG A 131 -7.84 1.34 -18.07
C ARG A 131 -7.39 -0.05 -18.53
N SER A 132 -6.73 -0.13 -19.69
CA SER A 132 -6.19 -1.39 -20.21
C SER A 132 -5.14 -1.99 -19.28
N LYS A 133 -4.23 -1.18 -18.73
CA LYS A 133 -3.18 -1.65 -17.82
C LYS A 133 -3.75 -2.23 -16.53
N ILE A 134 -4.74 -1.57 -15.94
CA ILE A 134 -5.42 -2.05 -14.73
C ILE A 134 -6.17 -3.35 -15.03
N GLN A 135 -6.86 -3.44 -16.17
CA GLN A 135 -7.55 -4.68 -16.55
C GLN A 135 -6.56 -5.84 -16.71
N GLN A 136 -5.39 -5.63 -17.32
CA GLN A 136 -4.34 -6.65 -17.42
C GLN A 136 -3.85 -7.13 -16.05
N ASP A 137 -3.64 -6.20 -15.10
CA ASP A 137 -3.22 -6.56 -13.74
C ASP A 137 -4.32 -7.33 -12.98
N LEU A 138 -5.59 -6.97 -13.19
CA LEU A 138 -6.73 -7.68 -12.62
C LEU A 138 -6.83 -9.11 -13.17
N ASP A 139 -6.69 -9.27 -14.49
CA ASP A 139 -6.75 -10.58 -15.15
C ASP A 139 -5.62 -11.49 -14.63
N GLU A 140 -4.42 -10.93 -14.45
CA GLU A 140 -3.28 -11.65 -13.87
C GLU A 140 -3.53 -12.08 -12.42
N LEU A 141 -4.08 -11.20 -11.58
CA LEU A 141 -4.46 -11.55 -10.20
C LEU A 141 -5.53 -12.64 -10.16
N VAL A 142 -6.55 -12.57 -11.04
CA VAL A 142 -7.60 -13.58 -11.15
C VAL A 142 -7.02 -14.94 -11.57
N ASN A 143 -6.04 -14.95 -12.48
CA ASN A 143 -5.34 -16.18 -12.89
C ASN A 143 -4.57 -16.84 -11.74
N ARG A 144 -4.16 -16.06 -10.74
CA ARG A 144 -3.47 -16.54 -9.53
C ARG A 144 -4.40 -16.92 -8.38
N GLN A 145 -5.72 -16.83 -8.56
CA GLN A 145 -6.69 -17.16 -7.52
C GLN A 145 -6.87 -18.67 -7.34
N ASN A 146 -6.76 -19.14 -6.10
CA ASN A 146 -6.99 -20.51 -5.70
C ASN A 146 -8.47 -20.82 -5.44
N GLY A 147 -8.81 -22.12 -5.44
CA GLY A 147 -10.18 -22.58 -5.19
C GLY A 147 -10.70 -22.27 -3.77
N ASP A 148 -9.80 -22.08 -2.81
CA ASP A 148 -10.14 -21.63 -1.45
C ASP A 148 -10.33 -20.11 -1.33
N GLY A 149 -10.09 -19.37 -2.42
CA GLY A 149 -10.17 -17.90 -2.49
C GLY A 149 -8.90 -17.17 -2.09
N SER A 150 -7.83 -17.89 -1.72
CA SER A 150 -6.50 -17.31 -1.55
C SER A 150 -5.86 -16.97 -2.91
N PHE A 151 -4.77 -16.22 -2.90
CA PHE A 151 -3.98 -15.88 -4.07
C PHE A 151 -2.54 -16.33 -3.88
N GLY A 152 -1.92 -16.87 -4.93
CA GLY A 152 -0.47 -17.08 -4.97
C GLY A 152 0.28 -15.79 -5.31
N LEU A 153 1.56 -15.74 -4.96
CA LEU A 153 2.46 -14.60 -5.12
C LEU A 153 2.83 -14.38 -6.59
N TRP A 154 3.24 -15.42 -7.31
CA TRP A 154 3.61 -15.38 -8.74
C TRP A 154 2.72 -16.27 -9.60
N THR A 155 2.32 -17.43 -9.07
CA THR A 155 1.47 -18.38 -9.79
C THR A 155 0.36 -18.89 -8.88
N ARG A 156 -0.70 -19.47 -9.45
CA ARG A 156 -1.83 -20.00 -8.69
C ARG A 156 -1.42 -21.09 -7.70
N ASP A 157 -0.72 -22.10 -8.21
CA ASP A 157 -0.39 -23.34 -7.48
C ASP A 157 0.94 -23.25 -6.73
N GLU A 158 1.17 -22.15 -6.03
CA GLU A 158 2.25 -22.08 -5.06
C GLU A 158 1.91 -22.95 -3.85
N GLY A 159 2.83 -23.84 -3.46
CA GLY A 159 2.58 -24.87 -2.45
C GLY A 159 2.00 -24.29 -1.15
N ARG A 160 1.17 -25.08 -0.45
CA ARG A 160 0.43 -24.66 0.77
C ARG A 160 1.29 -24.03 1.88
N GLN A 161 2.61 -24.21 1.85
CA GLN A 161 3.56 -23.64 2.81
C GLN A 161 3.93 -22.18 2.52
N GLN A 162 3.57 -21.62 1.35
CA GLN A 162 3.85 -20.24 0.95
C GLN A 162 2.58 -19.39 0.94
N ARG A 163 1.78 -19.46 2.01
CA ARG A 163 0.52 -18.71 2.11
C ARG A 163 0.75 -17.38 2.82
N TYR A 164 0.57 -16.30 2.08
CA TYR A 164 0.60 -14.92 2.60
C TYR A 164 -0.85 -14.44 2.82
N PRO A 165 -1.43 -14.64 4.03
CA PRO A 165 -2.85 -14.35 4.24
C PRO A 165 -3.18 -12.88 4.04
N TYR A 166 -2.29 -11.98 4.46
CA TYR A 166 -2.46 -10.54 4.28
C TYR A 166 -2.46 -10.12 2.81
N MET A 167 -1.57 -10.70 2.00
CA MET A 167 -1.55 -10.47 0.55
C MET A 167 -2.88 -10.84 -0.10
N SER A 168 -3.47 -11.98 0.29
CA SER A 168 -4.79 -12.38 -0.23
C SER A 168 -5.90 -11.39 0.17
N ILE A 169 -5.82 -10.80 1.37
CA ILE A 169 -6.74 -9.73 1.78
C ILE A 169 -6.52 -8.45 0.93
N GLN A 170 -5.26 -8.10 0.65
CA GLN A 170 -4.91 -6.95 -0.18
C GLN A 170 -5.44 -7.12 -1.61
N VAL A 171 -5.28 -8.30 -2.21
CA VAL A 171 -5.84 -8.63 -3.52
C VAL A 171 -7.36 -8.56 -3.51
N ALA A 172 -8.02 -9.10 -2.48
CA ALA A 172 -9.47 -8.98 -2.34
C ALA A 172 -9.95 -7.52 -2.30
N ARG A 173 -9.21 -6.64 -1.60
CA ARG A 173 -9.51 -5.19 -1.62
C ARG A 173 -9.32 -4.60 -3.02
N ALA A 174 -8.23 -4.93 -3.72
CA ALA A 174 -7.98 -4.44 -5.07
C ALA A 174 -9.09 -4.85 -6.05
N LEU A 175 -9.53 -6.12 -6.01
CA LEU A 175 -10.63 -6.62 -6.83
C LEU A 175 -11.96 -5.89 -6.52
N SER A 176 -12.28 -5.67 -5.24
CA SER A 176 -13.49 -4.92 -4.84
C SER A 176 -13.44 -3.48 -5.31
N LEU A 177 -12.32 -2.79 -5.08
CA LEU A 177 -12.16 -1.39 -5.48
C LEU A 177 -12.25 -1.24 -7.00
N ALA A 178 -11.64 -2.15 -7.75
CA ALA A 178 -11.76 -2.15 -9.21
C ALA A 178 -13.20 -2.39 -9.67
N ARG A 179 -13.93 -3.32 -9.04
CA ARG A 179 -15.36 -3.55 -9.29
C ARG A 179 -16.20 -2.30 -9.02
N GLU A 180 -15.91 -1.58 -7.94
CA GLU A 180 -16.58 -0.31 -7.58
C GLU A 180 -16.33 0.82 -8.61
N ASN A 181 -15.27 0.71 -9.42
CA ASN A 181 -14.86 1.69 -10.43
C ASN A 181 -15.05 1.18 -11.87
N ASP A 182 -16.06 0.33 -12.07
CA ASP A 182 -16.52 -0.20 -13.37
C ASP A 182 -15.49 -1.07 -14.14
N TYR A 183 -14.51 -1.66 -13.46
CA TYR A 183 -13.62 -2.66 -14.08
C TYR A 183 -14.26 -4.06 -14.09
N LYS A 184 -13.83 -4.89 -15.05
CA LYS A 184 -14.34 -6.26 -15.21
C LYS A 184 -13.64 -7.20 -14.22
N VAL A 185 -14.41 -7.75 -13.29
CA VAL A 185 -14.00 -8.71 -12.25
C VAL A 185 -15.17 -9.67 -12.05
N ALA A 186 -15.09 -10.92 -12.49
CA ALA A 186 -16.27 -11.80 -12.42
C ALA A 186 -16.77 -12.03 -10.97
N ASP A 187 -18.09 -12.12 -10.79
CA ASP A 187 -18.73 -12.18 -9.45
C ASP A 187 -18.33 -13.43 -8.67
N ASP A 188 -18.04 -14.54 -9.36
CA ASP A 188 -17.52 -15.77 -8.75
C ASP A 188 -16.17 -15.52 -8.07
N LYS A 189 -15.30 -14.68 -8.66
CA LYS A 189 -13.98 -14.34 -8.09
C LYS A 189 -14.11 -13.53 -6.82
N LEU A 190 -15.03 -12.57 -6.80
CA LEU A 190 -15.33 -11.79 -5.60
C LEU A 190 -15.95 -12.65 -4.50
N GLU A 191 -16.83 -13.58 -4.85
CA GLU A 191 -17.44 -14.49 -3.88
C GLU A 191 -16.41 -15.45 -3.26
N LEU A 192 -15.46 -15.96 -4.06
CA LEU A 192 -14.31 -16.70 -3.55
C LEU A 192 -13.51 -15.87 -2.54
N SER A 193 -13.22 -14.60 -2.85
CA SER A 193 -12.53 -13.70 -1.92
C SER A 193 -13.36 -13.46 -0.65
N ARG A 194 -14.67 -13.22 -0.73
CA ARG A 194 -15.54 -13.07 0.46
C ARG A 194 -15.47 -14.30 1.35
N ARG A 195 -15.54 -15.50 0.77
CA ARG A 195 -15.45 -16.76 1.52
C ARG A 195 -14.09 -16.90 2.21
N TYR A 196 -13.01 -16.54 1.53
CA TYR A 196 -11.67 -16.51 2.12
C TYR A 196 -11.59 -15.54 3.32
N LEU A 197 -12.10 -14.32 3.17
CA LEU A 197 -12.11 -13.31 4.24
C LEU A 197 -12.95 -13.75 5.45
N LYS A 198 -14.10 -14.41 5.23
CA LYS A 198 -14.93 -14.98 6.31
C LYS A 198 -14.20 -16.05 7.12
N ASN A 199 -13.31 -16.81 6.47
CA ASN A 199 -12.56 -17.90 7.08
C ASN A 199 -11.09 -17.54 7.37
N ILE A 200 -10.75 -16.25 7.36
CA ILE A 200 -9.34 -15.78 7.38
C ILE A 200 -8.52 -16.42 8.50
N ARG A 201 -9.12 -16.59 9.69
CA ARG A 201 -8.44 -17.14 10.87
C ARG A 201 -7.86 -18.53 10.63
N GLN A 202 -8.49 -19.35 9.78
CA GLN A 202 -8.02 -20.70 9.43
C GLN A 202 -6.81 -20.67 8.48
N HIS A 203 -6.59 -19.55 7.80
CA HIS A 203 -5.50 -19.37 6.84
C HIS A 203 -4.28 -18.67 7.43
N ILE A 204 -4.37 -18.17 8.67
CA ILE A 204 -3.25 -17.51 9.35
C ILE A 204 -2.27 -18.58 9.89
N PRO A 205 -0.96 -18.49 9.59
CA PRO A 205 0.04 -19.39 10.13
C PRO A 205 0.04 -19.45 11.66
N ALA A 206 0.22 -20.65 12.22
CA ALA A 206 0.10 -20.88 13.67
C ALA A 206 1.21 -20.20 14.48
N ASP A 207 2.39 -20.07 13.89
CA ASP A 207 3.61 -19.44 14.41
C ASP A 207 3.52 -17.91 14.49
N TYR A 208 2.52 -17.29 13.86
CA TYR A 208 2.33 -15.84 13.95
C TYR A 208 1.96 -15.42 15.38
N PRO A 209 2.53 -14.32 15.91
CA PRO A 209 2.14 -13.78 17.21
C PRO A 209 0.65 -13.41 17.24
N GLU A 210 -0.03 -13.63 18.37
CA GLU A 210 -1.48 -13.34 18.47
C GLU A 210 -1.83 -11.88 18.13
N ARG A 211 -0.97 -10.92 18.45
CA ARG A 211 -1.16 -9.50 18.08
C ARG A 211 -1.22 -9.33 16.55
N LEU A 212 -0.36 -10.03 15.81
CA LEU A 212 -0.35 -10.03 14.35
C LEU A 212 -1.60 -10.72 13.78
N LYS A 213 -1.98 -11.88 14.36
CA LYS A 213 -3.20 -12.60 13.93
C LYS A 213 -4.44 -11.71 14.05
N ARG A 214 -4.56 -10.96 15.15
CA ARG A 214 -5.65 -9.99 15.36
C ARG A 214 -5.66 -8.87 14.33
N SER A 215 -4.50 -8.32 13.97
CA SER A 215 -4.37 -7.32 12.91
C SER A 215 -4.84 -7.86 11.54
N ILE A 216 -4.46 -9.09 11.19
CA ILE A 216 -4.93 -9.75 9.96
C ILE A 216 -6.45 -9.99 9.99
N GLU A 217 -7.00 -10.45 11.11
CA GLU A 217 -8.45 -10.60 11.29
C GLU A 217 -9.20 -9.26 11.18
N ALA A 218 -8.67 -8.20 11.80
CA ALA A 218 -9.24 -6.85 11.73
C ALA A 218 -9.24 -6.32 10.29
N ARG A 219 -8.13 -6.50 9.56
CA ARG A 219 -8.05 -6.12 8.14
C ARG A 219 -9.06 -6.88 7.29
N ALA A 220 -9.24 -8.17 7.52
CA ALA A 220 -10.24 -8.95 6.79
C ALA A 220 -11.67 -8.45 7.05
N LEU A 221 -12.01 -8.14 8.30
CA LEU A 221 -13.31 -7.55 8.65
C LEU A 221 -13.51 -6.18 7.98
N ASN A 222 -12.46 -5.36 7.93
CA ASN A 222 -12.50 -4.07 7.25
C ASN A 222 -12.68 -4.21 5.73
N VAL A 223 -12.00 -5.15 5.06
CA VAL A 223 -12.24 -5.40 3.63
C VAL A 223 -13.65 -5.92 3.40
N ARG A 224 -14.17 -6.83 4.24
CA ARG A 224 -15.57 -7.28 4.17
C ARG A 224 -16.55 -6.11 4.31
N TYR A 225 -16.27 -5.21 5.25
CA TYR A 225 -17.03 -3.99 5.45
C TYR A 225 -17.05 -3.08 4.21
N LEU A 226 -15.89 -2.86 3.56
CA LEU A 226 -15.79 -2.11 2.31
C LEU A 226 -16.57 -2.79 1.18
N MET A 227 -16.56 -4.13 1.14
CA MET A 227 -17.37 -4.97 0.25
C MET A 227 -18.87 -5.05 0.60
N LYS A 228 -19.34 -4.25 1.58
CA LYS A 228 -20.73 -4.21 2.09
C LYS A 228 -21.21 -5.50 2.78
N ASP A 229 -20.29 -6.36 3.21
CA ASP A 229 -20.55 -7.56 4.04
C ASP A 229 -20.20 -7.25 5.52
N VAL A 230 -21.05 -6.45 6.17
CA VAL A 230 -20.80 -5.94 7.52
C VAL A 230 -21.00 -7.03 8.59
N ASP A 231 -20.03 -7.16 9.49
CA ASP A 231 -20.05 -8.13 10.59
C ASP A 231 -19.61 -7.46 11.91
N SER A 232 -20.50 -6.61 12.44
CA SER A 232 -20.24 -5.83 13.68
C SER A 232 -20.05 -6.75 14.89
N ARG A 233 -20.71 -7.91 14.90
CA ARG A 233 -20.55 -8.93 15.96
C ARG A 233 -19.14 -9.51 15.95
N ALA A 234 -18.62 -9.95 14.81
CA ALA A 234 -17.26 -10.49 14.74
C ALA A 234 -16.21 -9.43 15.11
N ALA A 235 -16.43 -8.16 14.73
CA ALA A 235 -15.58 -7.05 15.15
C ALA A 235 -15.59 -6.87 16.67
N ALA A 236 -16.78 -6.85 17.31
CA ALA A 236 -16.90 -6.76 18.75
C ALA A 236 -16.26 -7.96 19.48
N ASP A 237 -16.44 -9.17 18.94
CA ASP A 237 -15.86 -10.40 19.49
C ASP A 237 -14.33 -10.38 19.38
N LEU A 238 -13.76 -9.85 18.29
CA LEU A 238 -12.31 -9.68 18.15
C LEU A 238 -11.76 -8.70 19.20
N ILE A 239 -12.43 -7.57 19.45
CA ILE A 239 -12.06 -6.60 20.50
C ILE A 239 -12.11 -7.26 21.87
N LYS A 240 -13.20 -7.96 22.20
CA LYS A 240 -13.36 -8.66 23.48
C LYS A 240 -12.30 -9.73 23.68
N ARG A 241 -11.98 -10.53 22.65
CA ARG A 241 -10.92 -11.54 22.72
C ARG A 241 -9.55 -10.92 22.93
N ALA A 242 -9.24 -9.80 22.28
CA ALA A 242 -7.98 -9.09 22.48
C ALA A 242 -7.78 -8.67 23.95
N LEU A 243 -8.87 -8.28 24.62
CA LEU A 243 -8.83 -7.77 25.99
C LEU A 243 -9.15 -8.82 27.07
N ALA A 244 -9.60 -10.02 26.69
CA ALA A 244 -10.07 -11.03 27.62
C ALA A 244 -9.03 -11.40 28.70
N ASP A 245 -7.76 -11.60 28.31
CA ASP A 245 -6.72 -11.97 29.24
C ASP A 245 -6.28 -10.81 30.15
N ARG A 246 -6.41 -9.56 29.68
CA ARG A 246 -6.20 -8.37 30.50
C ARG A 246 -7.29 -8.22 31.54
N ILE A 247 -8.56 -8.36 31.11
CA ILE A 247 -9.73 -8.26 31.98
C ILE A 247 -9.65 -9.32 33.10
N LYS A 248 -9.26 -10.56 32.78
CA LYS A 248 -9.05 -11.63 33.79
C LYS A 248 -8.00 -11.28 34.85
N LYS A 249 -6.98 -10.48 34.50
CA LYS A 249 -5.89 -10.09 35.39
C LYS A 249 -6.20 -8.82 36.21
N MET A 250 -7.35 -8.18 35.99
CA MET A 250 -7.74 -6.98 36.74
C MET A 250 -8.24 -7.30 38.15
N PRO A 251 -8.11 -6.35 39.12
CA PRO A 251 -8.62 -6.53 40.48
C PRO A 251 -10.12 -6.84 40.51
N LYS A 252 -10.50 -7.89 41.26
CA LYS A 252 -11.91 -8.27 41.49
C LYS A 252 -12.63 -7.14 42.23
N GLY A 253 -13.83 -6.77 41.76
CA GLY A 253 -14.63 -5.66 42.31
C GLY A 253 -14.41 -4.31 41.61
N SER A 254 -13.53 -4.24 40.62
CA SER A 254 -13.41 -3.06 39.78
C SER A 254 -14.56 -2.97 38.75
N ASN A 255 -15.13 -1.78 38.56
CA ASN A 255 -16.19 -1.52 37.58
C ASN A 255 -15.76 -1.75 36.11
N TYR A 256 -14.50 -2.15 35.87
CA TYR A 256 -13.87 -2.34 34.55
C TYR A 256 -14.31 -3.62 33.85
N ALA A 257 -14.65 -4.69 34.59
CA ALA A 257 -15.05 -5.97 33.99
C ALA A 257 -16.38 -5.89 33.23
N ASN A 258 -17.22 -4.90 33.55
CA ASN A 258 -18.57 -4.75 33.02
C ASN A 258 -18.68 -3.72 31.87
N SER A 259 -17.60 -2.98 31.57
CA SER A 259 -17.65 -1.91 30.58
C SER A 259 -16.27 -1.62 29.99
N LEU A 260 -16.12 -1.87 28.69
CA LEU A 260 -14.83 -1.75 27.99
C LEU A 260 -14.34 -0.30 28.03
N LYS A 261 -15.23 0.69 27.89
CA LYS A 261 -14.87 2.12 27.90
C LYS A 261 -14.20 2.58 29.20
N LYS A 262 -14.37 1.85 30.31
CA LYS A 262 -13.75 2.19 31.59
C LYS A 262 -12.30 1.68 31.70
N ILE A 263 -11.88 0.76 30.83
CA ILE A 263 -10.52 0.20 30.88
C ILE A 263 -9.49 1.31 30.56
N PRO A 264 -8.44 1.51 31.38
CA PRO A 264 -7.40 2.49 31.10
C PRO A 264 -6.60 2.12 29.84
N VAL A 265 -6.19 3.13 29.05
CA VAL A 265 -5.61 2.90 27.72
C VAL A 265 -4.30 2.11 27.73
N ASP A 266 -3.49 2.28 28.78
CA ASP A 266 -2.22 1.54 28.96
C ASP A 266 -2.41 0.02 29.05
N PHE A 267 -3.61 -0.43 29.42
CA PHE A 267 -3.94 -1.86 29.46
C PHE A 267 -4.45 -2.40 28.12
N VAL A 268 -4.76 -1.53 27.16
CA VAL A 268 -5.44 -1.88 25.89
C VAL A 268 -4.48 -1.75 24.71
N LYS A 269 -3.63 -0.71 24.70
CA LYS A 269 -2.77 -0.33 23.57
C LYS A 269 -1.75 -1.40 23.13
N GLU A 270 -1.37 -2.30 24.05
CA GLU A 270 -0.45 -3.40 23.73
C GLU A 270 -1.15 -4.56 23.01
N ASP A 271 -2.44 -4.78 23.27
CA ASP A 271 -3.17 -5.93 22.74
C ASP A 271 -3.98 -5.63 21.48
N LEU A 272 -4.46 -4.39 21.36
CA LEU A 272 -5.09 -3.83 20.16
C LEU A 272 -4.08 -2.91 19.47
N SER A 273 -3.50 -3.40 18.37
CA SER A 273 -2.64 -2.58 17.51
C SER A 273 -3.42 -1.43 16.88
N LEU A 274 -2.71 -0.37 16.50
CA LEU A 274 -3.32 0.86 16.02
C LEU A 274 -4.02 0.65 14.66
N ASP A 275 -3.42 -0.17 13.79
CA ASP A 275 -4.05 -0.62 12.54
C ASP A 275 -5.37 -1.38 12.79
N SER A 276 -5.40 -2.29 13.76
CA SER A 276 -6.63 -3.00 14.17
C SER A 276 -7.69 -2.02 14.64
N ALA A 277 -7.32 -1.02 15.45
CA ALA A 277 -8.25 -0.03 15.95
C ALA A 277 -8.85 0.82 14.82
N GLY A 278 -8.02 1.29 13.89
CA GLY A 278 -8.48 2.04 12.72
C GLY A 278 -9.40 1.22 11.82
N TRP A 279 -9.05 -0.03 11.52
CA TRP A 279 -9.86 -0.91 10.67
C TRP A 279 -11.22 -1.30 11.28
N LEU A 280 -11.29 -1.48 12.60
CA LEU A 280 -12.51 -1.89 13.29
C LEU A 280 -13.43 -0.72 13.63
N LEU A 281 -12.90 0.49 13.79
CA LEU A 281 -13.66 1.66 14.22
C LEU A 281 -14.87 1.98 13.31
N PRO A 282 -14.74 2.02 11.96
CA PRO A 282 -15.89 2.23 11.07
C PRO A 282 -16.96 1.14 11.17
N ILE A 283 -16.57 -0.08 11.55
CA ILE A 283 -17.48 -1.22 11.64
C ILE A 283 -18.34 -1.13 12.89
N VAL A 284 -17.72 -0.88 14.06
CA VAL A 284 -18.43 -0.87 15.35
C VAL A 284 -19.15 0.46 15.60
N SER A 285 -18.66 1.57 15.07
CA SER A 285 -19.27 2.90 15.28
C SER A 285 -20.67 3.05 14.67
N LYS A 286 -21.02 2.21 13.68
CA LYS A 286 -22.35 2.20 13.06
C LYS A 286 -23.41 1.48 13.89
N ASP A 287 -23.01 0.70 14.90
CA ASP A 287 -23.93 -0.05 15.77
C ASP A 287 -24.00 0.61 17.15
N THR A 288 -25.14 1.23 17.48
CA THR A 288 -25.34 1.92 18.76
C THR A 288 -25.29 0.97 19.97
N LYS A 289 -25.32 -0.35 19.77
CA LYS A 289 -25.14 -1.32 20.85
C LYS A 289 -23.67 -1.55 21.21
N LEU A 290 -22.75 -1.08 20.37
CA LEU A 290 -21.30 -1.25 20.50
C LEU A 290 -20.58 0.05 20.91
N GLU A 291 -21.27 0.90 21.69
CA GLU A 291 -20.70 2.16 22.20
C GLU A 291 -19.44 1.94 23.03
N ASP A 292 -19.39 0.86 23.82
CA ASP A 292 -18.26 0.54 24.69
C ASP A 292 -17.03 0.12 23.88
N GLU A 293 -17.20 -0.71 22.85
CA GLU A 293 -16.18 -1.09 21.89
C GLU A 293 -15.67 0.13 21.11
N THR A 294 -16.60 0.95 20.59
CA THR A 294 -16.29 2.19 19.86
C THR A 294 -15.44 3.13 20.71
N ALA A 295 -15.84 3.36 21.97
CA ALA A 295 -15.12 4.23 22.89
C ALA A 295 -13.70 3.72 23.20
N VAL A 296 -13.50 2.40 23.30
CA VAL A 296 -12.17 1.83 23.51
C VAL A 296 -11.27 2.02 22.29
N LEU A 297 -11.78 1.79 21.07
CA LEU A 297 -11.00 1.99 19.86
C LEU A 297 -10.57 3.46 19.70
N LYS A 298 -11.50 4.40 19.90
CA LYS A 298 -11.19 5.84 19.89
C LYS A 298 -10.14 6.20 20.94
N LYS A 299 -10.23 5.61 22.14
CA LYS A 299 -9.23 5.84 23.20
C LYS A 299 -7.84 5.36 22.79
N VAL A 300 -7.72 4.18 22.18
CA VAL A 300 -6.45 3.65 21.67
C VAL A 300 -5.87 4.60 20.61
N ILE A 301 -6.70 4.99 19.63
CA ILE A 301 -6.31 5.91 18.55
C ILE A 301 -5.78 7.23 19.11
N ASN A 302 -6.58 7.92 19.94
CA ASN A 302 -6.21 9.23 20.47
C ASN A 302 -4.98 9.20 21.38
N SER A 303 -4.68 8.06 22.02
CA SER A 303 -3.50 7.91 22.87
C SER A 303 -2.19 7.69 22.12
N SER A 304 -2.27 7.35 20.82
CA SER A 304 -1.13 6.90 20.02
C SER A 304 -0.72 7.90 18.93
N ILE A 305 -1.41 9.05 18.87
CA ILE A 305 -1.13 10.15 17.94
C ILE A 305 -0.22 11.16 18.63
N ASN A 306 0.92 11.45 18.01
CA ASN A 306 1.75 12.59 18.36
C ASN A 306 1.40 13.76 17.45
N GLU A 307 0.89 14.82 18.06
CA GLU A 307 0.47 16.03 17.35
C GLU A 307 1.48 17.16 17.56
N THR A 308 1.81 17.84 16.46
CA THR A 308 2.50 19.12 16.43
C THR A 308 1.52 20.19 15.90
N PRO A 309 1.87 21.48 15.93
CA PRO A 309 1.00 22.52 15.38
C PRO A 309 0.60 22.28 13.91
N SER A 310 1.48 21.70 13.10
CA SER A 310 1.30 21.52 11.66
C SER A 310 1.08 20.07 11.21
N THR A 311 1.52 19.06 11.98
CA THR A 311 1.48 17.65 11.55
C THR A 311 1.11 16.72 12.70
N ALA A 312 0.56 15.55 12.37
CA ALA A 312 0.31 14.47 13.29
C ALA A 312 0.95 13.18 12.73
N SER A 313 1.48 12.34 13.61
CA SER A 313 2.01 11.03 13.22
C SER A 313 1.72 9.98 14.27
N CYS A 314 1.57 8.75 13.82
CA CYS A 314 1.32 7.61 14.69
C CYS A 314 2.64 6.98 15.16
N ASN A 315 2.76 6.75 16.47
CA ASN A 315 3.89 6.03 17.05
C ASN A 315 3.70 4.51 17.01
N ASP A 316 3.30 3.95 15.85
CA ASP A 316 3.14 2.50 15.71
C ASP A 316 4.51 1.81 15.64
N ARG A 317 4.69 0.79 16.49
CA ARG A 317 5.93 0.01 16.59
C ARG A 317 6.00 -1.15 15.60
N GLY A 318 4.93 -1.40 14.85
CA GLY A 318 4.84 -2.55 13.95
C GLY A 318 4.82 -3.87 14.70
N PHE A 319 5.23 -4.93 14.02
CA PHE A 319 5.25 -6.33 14.44
C PHE A 319 6.66 -6.93 14.40
N GLY A 320 7.70 -6.09 14.26
CA GLY A 320 9.10 -6.48 14.28
C GLY A 320 9.45 -7.34 13.08
N ILE A 321 9.98 -8.55 13.32
CA ILE A 321 10.37 -9.46 12.23
C ILE A 321 9.18 -9.86 11.33
N PHE A 322 7.93 -9.65 11.76
CA PHE A 322 6.75 -9.98 10.98
C PHE A 322 6.17 -8.80 10.18
N ASP A 323 6.84 -7.65 10.14
CA ASP A 323 6.36 -6.47 9.41
C ASP A 323 6.12 -6.75 7.91
N TYR A 324 7.00 -7.55 7.31
CA TYR A 324 6.87 -7.96 5.91
C TYR A 324 5.61 -8.81 5.65
N CYS A 325 5.10 -9.54 6.65
CA CYS A 325 3.93 -10.39 6.51
C CYS A 325 2.62 -9.60 6.35
N VAL A 326 2.62 -8.33 6.72
CA VAL A 326 1.45 -7.45 6.69
C VAL A 326 1.69 -6.15 5.95
N PHE A 327 2.79 -6.02 5.20
CA PHE A 327 3.12 -4.78 4.50
C PHE A 327 3.16 -3.58 5.45
N PHE A 328 3.72 -3.76 6.65
CA PHE A 328 3.75 -2.69 7.65
C PHE A 328 4.60 -1.52 7.17
N SER A 329 4.06 -0.30 7.33
CA SER A 329 4.84 0.93 7.34
C SER A 329 4.16 1.93 8.27
N PRO A 330 4.90 2.84 8.92
CA PRO A 330 4.30 3.88 9.75
C PRO A 330 3.27 4.73 8.99
N ARG A 331 3.58 5.07 7.73
CA ARG A 331 2.69 5.84 6.84
C ARG A 331 1.40 5.10 6.50
N ARG A 332 1.45 3.77 6.38
CA ARG A 332 0.23 2.96 6.21
C ARG A 332 -0.68 3.11 7.42
N THR A 333 -0.14 3.09 8.64
CA THR A 333 -0.95 3.28 9.86
C THR A 333 -1.55 4.69 9.93
N ASP A 334 -0.80 5.74 9.58
CA ASP A 334 -1.33 7.11 9.46
C ASP A 334 -2.54 7.15 8.50
N ALA A 335 -2.40 6.55 7.31
CA ALA A 335 -3.46 6.49 6.31
C ALA A 335 -4.70 5.70 6.78
N ILE A 336 -4.51 4.59 7.49
CA ILE A 336 -5.60 3.79 8.06
C ILE A 336 -6.41 4.61 9.08
N LEU A 337 -5.73 5.37 9.94
CA LEU A 337 -6.42 6.22 10.92
C LEU A 337 -7.12 7.39 10.26
N MET A 338 -6.48 8.02 9.28
CA MET A 338 -7.10 9.08 8.49
C MET A 338 -8.39 8.58 7.83
N GLU A 339 -8.37 7.42 7.15
CA GLU A 339 -9.56 6.81 6.54
C GLU A 339 -10.66 6.53 7.58
N ALA A 340 -10.29 5.98 8.73
CA ALA A 340 -11.24 5.71 9.81
C ALA A 340 -11.87 6.99 10.39
N LEU A 341 -11.08 8.05 10.58
CA LEU A 341 -11.56 9.34 11.07
C LEU A 341 -12.43 10.04 10.03
N MET A 342 -12.05 10.03 8.75
CA MET A 342 -12.86 10.59 7.67
C MET A 342 -14.26 9.98 7.60
N GLU A 343 -14.39 8.67 7.88
CA GLU A 343 -15.68 8.00 7.86
C GLU A 343 -16.50 8.20 9.15
N THR A 344 -15.84 8.25 10.32
CA THR A 344 -16.53 8.22 11.62
C THR A 344 -16.65 9.58 12.30
N GLU A 345 -15.72 10.49 12.01
CA GLU A 345 -15.62 11.85 12.55
C GLU A 345 -15.09 12.81 11.46
N PRO A 346 -15.86 13.12 10.40
CA PRO A 346 -15.37 13.89 9.24
C PRO A 346 -14.82 15.28 9.57
N GLU A 347 -15.29 15.88 10.66
CA GLU A 347 -14.88 17.21 11.14
C GLU A 347 -13.66 17.16 12.08
N ASN A 348 -13.02 15.99 12.26
CA ASN A 348 -11.91 15.84 13.18
C ASN A 348 -10.65 16.55 12.63
N PRO A 349 -10.07 17.51 13.37
CA PRO A 349 -8.92 18.30 12.88
C PRO A 349 -7.65 17.47 12.64
N LEU A 350 -7.58 16.25 13.20
CA LEU A 350 -6.47 15.33 12.97
C LEU A 350 -6.42 14.83 11.52
N ILE A 351 -7.54 14.83 10.79
CA ILE A 351 -7.58 14.38 9.39
C ILE A 351 -6.60 15.20 8.53
N ALA A 352 -6.64 16.53 8.66
CA ALA A 352 -5.75 17.41 7.90
C ALA A 352 -4.28 17.34 8.36
N LYS A 353 -4.02 16.88 9.58
CA LYS A 353 -2.67 16.78 10.15
C LYS A 353 -2.00 15.44 9.86
N LEU A 354 -2.79 14.39 9.61
CA LEU A 354 -2.31 13.05 9.26
C LEU A 354 -2.03 12.89 7.75
N ALA A 355 -2.61 13.77 6.92
CA ALA A 355 -2.31 13.91 5.49
C ALA A 355 -0.92 14.52 5.28
#